data_AF-A0A3D5H729-F1
#
_entry.id   AF-A0A3D5H729-F1
#
_cell.length_a   1.000
_cell.length_b   1.000
_cell.length_c   1.000
_cell.angle_alpha   90.00
_cell.angle_beta   90.00
_cell.angle_gamma   90.00
#
_symmetry.space_group_name_H-M   'P 1'
#
loop_
_entity.id
_entity.type
_entity.pdbx_description
1 polymer ?
#
loop_
_entity_poly.entity_id
_entity_poly.type
_entity_poly.pdbx_seq_one_letter_code
_entity_poly.pdbx_strand_id
1 'polypeptide(L)'
;HLMVTSPPYNVTKEYDDQLTLDEYRALLRRVFRETYRVLVDGGRACINVANLGRKPYIPLHSYVIQDLHEIGFQMRGEVIWDKGASASPSTAWGSWRSASNPTLRDVHEYILIFSKGSYSRHKGEKENTIGRDQFLEYTKSVWTFPAERAKK
;
A
#
# COMPACT_ATOMS: atom_id res chain seq x y z
N HIS A 1 -1.72 7.61 -16.56
CA HIS A 1 -2.56 8.59 -15.81
C HIS A 1 -2.74 8.22 -14.35
N LEU A 2 -3.08 6.96 -14.08
CA LEU A 2 -3.21 6.39 -12.74
C LEU A 2 -2.46 5.06 -12.74
N MET A 3 -1.72 4.78 -11.68
CA MET A 3 -1.21 3.45 -11.35
C MET A 3 -1.83 3.02 -10.02
N VAL A 4 -2.32 1.79 -9.95
CA VAL A 4 -2.77 1.15 -8.71
C VAL A 4 -2.12 -0.22 -8.64
N THR A 5 -1.47 -0.54 -7.53
CA THR A 5 -0.80 -1.84 -7.37
C THR A 5 -0.72 -2.26 -5.91
N SER A 6 -0.37 -3.52 -5.70
CA SER A 6 0.09 -4.06 -4.42
C SER A 6 1.41 -4.78 -4.69
N PRO A 7 2.51 -4.45 -3.99
CA PRO A 7 3.79 -5.12 -4.18
C PRO A 7 3.67 -6.65 -3.98
N PRO A 8 4.38 -7.47 -4.77
CA PRO A 8 4.38 -8.92 -4.56
C PRO A 8 5.10 -9.25 -3.26
N TYR A 9 4.37 -9.69 -2.25
CA TYR A 9 5.00 -10.16 -1.01
C TYR A 9 5.60 -11.54 -1.25
N ASN A 10 6.93 -11.65 -1.16
CA ASN A 10 7.66 -12.92 -1.24
C ASN A 10 7.47 -13.76 0.04
N VAL A 11 6.22 -13.98 0.43
CA VAL A 11 5.86 -14.77 1.61
C VAL A 11 5.52 -16.17 1.13
N THR A 12 6.57 -17.00 1.08
CA THR A 12 6.53 -18.47 1.14
C THR A 12 5.51 -19.15 0.22
N LYS A 13 5.87 -19.32 -1.04
CA LYS A 13 5.57 -20.57 -1.74
C LYS A 13 6.91 -21.16 -2.15
N GLU A 14 7.10 -22.41 -1.76
CA GLU A 14 8.30 -23.22 -1.97
C GLU A 14 8.89 -22.99 -3.37
N TYR A 15 10.22 -22.92 -3.46
CA TYR A 15 11.03 -22.72 -4.67
C TYR A 15 11.18 -21.28 -5.18
N ASP A 16 11.90 -20.44 -4.42
CA ASP A 16 12.95 -19.53 -4.95
C ASP A 16 13.59 -18.77 -3.77
N ASP A 17 14.88 -18.43 -3.89
CA ASP A 17 15.68 -17.78 -2.85
C ASP A 17 14.95 -16.60 -2.19
N GLN A 18 14.90 -16.58 -0.85
CA GLN A 18 14.28 -15.49 -0.10
C GLN A 18 15.05 -14.19 -0.37
N LEU A 19 14.50 -13.31 -1.21
CA LEU A 19 15.04 -11.96 -1.39
C LEU A 19 15.20 -11.29 -0.03
N THR A 20 16.39 -10.77 0.22
CA THR A 20 16.64 -9.86 1.34
C THR A 20 15.76 -8.62 1.21
N LEU A 21 15.53 -7.90 2.31
CA LEU A 21 14.77 -6.66 2.29
C LEU A 21 15.34 -5.66 1.26
N ASP A 22 16.66 -5.60 1.14
CA ASP A 22 17.34 -4.69 0.21
C ASP A 22 17.14 -5.10 -1.25
N GLU A 23 17.22 -6.40 -1.57
CA GLU A 23 16.94 -6.90 -2.92
C GLU A 23 15.47 -6.69 -3.31
N TYR A 24 14.56 -6.92 -2.35
CA TYR A 24 13.13 -6.64 -2.54
C TYR A 24 12.88 -5.15 -2.80
N ARG A 25 13.47 -4.26 -1.99
CA ARG A 25 13.38 -2.81 -2.22
C ARG A 25 13.99 -2.41 -3.56
N ALA A 26 15.13 -2.99 -3.93
CA ALA A 26 15.75 -2.73 -5.22
C ALA A 26 14.83 -3.12 -6.39
N LEU A 27 14.14 -4.26 -6.29
CA LEU A 27 13.12 -4.68 -7.24
C LEU A 27 11.98 -3.66 -7.34
N LEU A 28 11.39 -3.26 -6.22
CA LEU A 28 10.31 -2.28 -6.18
C LEU A 28 10.74 -0.93 -6.78
N ARG A 29 11.93 -0.44 -6.41
CA ARG A 29 12.50 0.81 -6.94
C ARG A 29 12.64 0.78 -8.46
N ARG A 30 13.04 -0.35 -9.06
CA ARG A 30 13.08 -0.47 -10.53
C ARG A 30 11.70 -0.27 -11.16
N VAL A 31 10.67 -0.92 -10.62
CA VAL A 31 9.29 -0.79 -11.11
C VAL A 31 8.75 0.62 -10.90
N PHE A 32 9.01 1.22 -9.74
CA PHE A 32 8.54 2.57 -9.43
C PHE A 32 9.24 3.65 -10.28
N ARG A 33 10.51 3.48 -10.64
CA ARG A 33 11.20 4.38 -11.59
C ARG A 33 10.57 4.34 -12.97
N GLU A 34 10.28 3.16 -13.50
CA GLU A 34 9.59 3.04 -14.78
C GLU A 34 8.17 3.59 -14.73
N THR A 35 7.47 3.34 -13.62
CA THR A 35 6.16 3.95 -13.36
C THR A 35 6.26 5.47 -13.39
N TYR A 36 7.22 6.06 -12.68
CA TYR A 36 7.44 7.50 -12.68
C TYR A 36 7.73 8.03 -14.09
N ARG A 37 8.57 7.34 -14.87
CA ARG A 37 8.91 7.74 -16.24
C ARG A 37 7.67 7.84 -17.13
N VAL A 38 6.80 6.83 -17.10
CA VAL A 38 5.62 6.75 -17.99
C VAL A 38 4.37 7.47 -17.45
N LEU A 39 4.32 7.77 -16.14
CA LEU A 39 3.21 8.52 -15.57
C LEU A 39 3.23 9.96 -16.12
N VAL A 40 2.07 10.50 -16.44
CA VAL A 40 1.94 11.91 -16.85
C VAL A 40 2.12 12.85 -15.66
N ASP A 41 2.48 14.11 -15.92
CA ASP A 41 2.42 15.15 -14.89
C ASP A 41 1.00 15.29 -14.34
N GLY A 42 0.88 15.44 -13.01
CA GLY A 42 -0.40 15.39 -12.31
C GLY A 42 -1.01 13.98 -12.19
N GLY A 43 -0.36 12.96 -12.78
CA GLY A 43 -0.76 11.56 -12.64
C GLY A 43 -0.54 11.05 -11.22
N ARG A 44 -1.29 10.02 -10.84
CA ARG A 44 -1.29 9.46 -9.47
C ARG A 44 -0.80 8.03 -9.44
N ALA A 45 -0.15 7.67 -8.34
CA ALA A 45 0.28 6.31 -8.03
C ALA A 45 -0.29 5.92 -6.66
N CYS A 46 -1.03 4.81 -6.61
CA CYS A 46 -1.61 4.27 -5.40
C CYS A 46 -1.01 2.89 -5.14
N ILE A 47 -0.39 2.70 -3.97
CA ILE A 47 0.28 1.46 -3.62
C ILE A 47 -0.33 0.92 -2.35
N ASN A 48 -0.97 -0.24 -2.43
CA ASN A 48 -1.46 -0.96 -1.27
C ASN A 48 -0.30 -1.75 -0.64
N VAL A 49 0.03 -1.45 0.62
CA VAL A 49 1.17 -2.01 1.35
C VAL A 49 0.72 -2.61 2.68
N ALA A 50 1.06 -3.88 2.91
CA ALA A 50 1.01 -4.52 4.21
C ALA A 50 2.41 -4.46 4.86
N ASN A 51 2.45 -4.22 6.17
CA ASN A 51 3.69 -4.40 6.93
C ASN A 51 3.95 -5.88 7.17
N LEU A 52 5.23 -6.23 7.27
CA LEU A 52 5.68 -7.62 7.31
C LEU A 52 6.32 -7.95 8.64
N GLY A 53 6.36 -9.25 8.95
CA GLY A 53 7.02 -9.73 10.16
C GLY A 53 6.28 -9.38 11.45
N ARG A 54 6.78 -9.99 12.52
CA ARG A 54 6.30 -9.81 13.90
C ARG A 54 7.46 -9.67 14.88
N LYS A 55 8.58 -10.35 14.59
CA LYS A 55 9.82 -10.35 15.36
C LYS A 55 11.03 -10.54 14.42
N PRO A 56 11.61 -9.47 13.86
CA PRO A 56 11.21 -8.07 13.99
C PRO A 56 9.97 -7.72 13.16
N TYR A 57 9.34 -6.60 13.50
CA TYR A 57 8.32 -5.96 12.67
C TYR A 57 9.01 -5.11 11.59
N ILE A 58 8.56 -5.23 10.35
CA ILE A 58 9.12 -4.54 9.18
C ILE A 58 8.08 -3.54 8.68
N PRO A 59 8.28 -2.23 8.90
CA PRO A 59 7.37 -1.18 8.48
C PRO A 59 7.52 -0.91 6.97
N LEU A 60 7.15 -1.88 6.13
CA LEU A 60 7.35 -1.81 4.68
C LEU A 60 6.77 -0.55 4.04
N HIS A 61 5.60 -0.08 4.52
CA HIS A 61 5.01 1.18 4.05
C HIS A 61 6.00 2.35 4.12
N SER A 62 6.78 2.46 5.22
CA SER A 62 7.73 3.56 5.42
C SER A 62 8.91 3.50 4.42
N TYR A 63 9.42 2.30 4.13
CA TYR A 63 10.46 2.13 3.12
C TYR A 63 9.95 2.46 1.72
N VAL A 64 8.73 2.07 1.40
CA VAL A 64 8.08 2.41 0.12
C VAL A 64 7.90 3.93 0.02
N ILE A 65 7.45 4.61 1.08
CA ILE A 65 7.34 6.08 1.10
C ILE A 65 8.69 6.73 0.81
N GLN A 66 9.75 6.31 1.51
CA GLN A 66 11.09 6.84 1.29
C GLN A 66 11.56 6.60 -0.15
N ASP A 67 11.37 5.38 -0.66
CA ASP A 67 11.81 5.00 -2.01
C ASP A 67 11.10 5.81 -3.10
N LEU A 68 9.78 6.02 -2.98
CA LEU A 68 9.04 6.85 -3.94
C LEU A 68 9.42 8.33 -3.84
N HIS A 69 9.68 8.84 -2.63
CA HIS A 69 10.14 10.21 -2.43
C HIS A 69 11.48 10.46 -3.12
N GLU A 70 12.45 9.56 -2.95
CA GLU A 70 13.76 9.62 -3.62
C GLU A 70 13.66 9.55 -5.15
N ILE A 71 12.64 8.88 -5.70
CA ILE A 71 12.37 8.84 -7.15
C ILE A 71 11.79 10.16 -7.68
N GLY A 72 11.23 11.00 -6.81
CA GLY A 72 10.62 12.29 -7.16
C GLY A 72 9.08 12.30 -7.10
N PHE A 73 8.45 11.24 -6.59
CA PHE A 73 7.03 11.29 -6.28
C PHE A 73 6.75 12.21 -5.10
N GLN A 74 5.60 12.88 -5.15
CA GLN A 74 5.07 13.74 -4.11
C GLN A 74 3.96 13.02 -3.36
N MET A 75 4.13 12.83 -2.06
CA MET A 75 3.11 12.18 -1.22
C MET A 75 1.89 13.09 -1.08
N ARG A 76 0.70 12.54 -1.31
CA ARG A 76 -0.58 13.23 -1.06
C ARG A 76 -1.18 12.90 0.30
N GLY A 77 -0.88 11.70 0.78
CA GLY A 77 -1.49 11.14 1.97
C GLY A 77 -1.57 9.63 1.85
N GLU A 78 -2.06 9.03 2.92
CA GLU A 78 -2.28 7.60 3.02
C GLU A 78 -3.69 7.34 3.51
N VAL A 79 -4.26 6.22 3.07
CA VAL A 79 -5.52 5.69 3.59
C VAL A 79 -5.21 4.44 4.39
N ILE A 80 -5.78 4.37 5.59
CA ILE A 80 -5.82 3.14 6.39
C ILE A 80 -7.00 2.32 5.88
N TRP A 81 -6.71 1.22 5.19
CA TRP A 81 -7.73 0.28 4.78
C TRP A 81 -7.98 -0.72 5.91
N ASP A 82 -9.03 -0.47 6.69
CA ASP A 82 -9.50 -1.39 7.72
C ASP A 82 -10.21 -2.58 7.06
N LYS A 83 -9.56 -3.74 7.12
CA LYS A 83 -10.08 -5.00 6.57
C LYS A 83 -11.11 -5.63 7.51
N GLY A 84 -11.32 -5.07 8.71
CA GLY A 84 -12.28 -5.53 9.69
C GLY A 84 -12.14 -7.03 10.00
N ALA A 85 -13.27 -7.75 10.02
CA ALA A 85 -13.30 -9.19 10.28
C ALA A 85 -12.61 -10.07 9.21
N SER A 86 -12.20 -9.49 8.07
CA SER A 86 -11.40 -10.21 7.05
C SER A 86 -9.90 -10.18 7.34
N ALA A 87 -9.46 -9.45 8.36
CA ALA A 87 -8.13 -9.58 8.93
C ALA A 87 -7.93 -10.99 9.53
N SER A 88 -6.70 -11.50 9.47
CA SER A 88 -6.40 -12.87 9.94
C SER A 88 -6.91 -13.06 11.37
N PRO A 89 -7.75 -14.09 11.63
CA PRO A 89 -8.30 -14.35 12.97
C PRO A 89 -7.23 -14.88 13.94
N SER A 90 -6.03 -15.18 13.44
CA SER A 90 -4.93 -15.75 14.22
C SER A 90 -4.43 -14.78 15.29
N THR A 91 -4.34 -15.28 16.51
CA THR A 91 -3.68 -14.62 17.63
C THR A 91 -2.25 -15.16 17.72
N ALA A 92 -1.30 -14.31 18.12
CA ALA A 92 0.06 -14.77 18.36
C ALA A 92 0.07 -15.72 19.59
N TRP A 93 -0.02 -17.02 19.34
CA TRP A 93 -0.18 -18.06 20.37
C TRP A 93 0.93 -18.02 21.44
N GLY A 94 2.16 -17.62 21.08
CA GLY A 94 3.27 -17.46 22.01
C GLY A 94 3.18 -16.25 22.97
N SER A 95 2.17 -15.39 22.81
CA SER A 95 1.88 -14.27 23.70
C SER A 95 0.41 -14.18 24.10
N TRP A 96 -0.38 -15.22 23.79
CA TRP A 96 -1.81 -15.20 23.99
C TRP A 96 -2.13 -15.03 25.49
N ARG A 97 -2.78 -13.92 25.84
CA ARG A 97 -3.12 -13.54 27.22
C ARG A 97 -1.92 -13.43 28.17
N SER A 98 -0.71 -13.23 27.62
CA SER A 98 0.50 -12.99 28.41
C SER A 98 0.96 -11.55 28.27
N ALA A 99 1.20 -10.88 29.40
CA ALA A 99 1.84 -9.57 29.44
C ALA A 99 3.33 -9.62 29.09
N SER A 100 3.94 -10.81 29.00
CA SER A 100 5.37 -10.96 28.74
C SER A 100 5.80 -10.49 27.34
N ASN A 101 4.88 -10.51 26.35
CA ASN A 101 5.20 -10.10 24.98
C ASN A 101 3.94 -9.87 24.11
N PRO A 102 3.05 -8.91 24.42
CA PRO A 102 1.87 -8.66 23.58
C PRO A 102 2.27 -8.29 22.15
N THR A 103 1.80 -9.05 21.16
CA THR A 103 2.09 -8.80 19.74
C THR A 103 0.86 -8.20 19.06
N LEU A 104 1.04 -7.09 18.34
CA LEU A 104 -0.04 -6.44 17.61
C LEU A 104 -0.61 -7.34 16.52
N ARG A 105 -1.92 -7.23 16.31
CA ARG A 105 -2.64 -7.87 15.21
C ARG A 105 -2.94 -6.78 14.18
N ASP A 106 -2.25 -6.80 13.05
CA ASP A 106 -2.56 -5.87 11.98
C ASP A 106 -3.93 -6.24 11.39
N VAL A 107 -4.86 -5.31 11.47
CA VAL A 107 -6.21 -5.41 10.89
C VAL A 107 -6.38 -4.54 9.66
N HIS A 108 -5.34 -3.78 9.31
CA HIS A 108 -5.35 -2.84 8.21
C HIS A 108 -4.16 -3.02 7.28
N GLU A 109 -4.32 -2.47 6.08
CA GLU A 109 -3.24 -2.21 5.13
C GLU A 109 -3.17 -0.71 4.82
N TYR A 110 -2.06 -0.26 4.24
CA TYR A 110 -1.84 1.14 3.88
C TYR A 110 -2.07 1.30 2.39
N ILE A 111 -2.94 2.22 1.97
CA ILE A 111 -2.98 2.67 0.58
C ILE A 111 -2.24 4.00 0.51
N LEU A 112 -1.00 3.95 0.04
CA LEU A 112 -0.14 5.11 -0.11
C LEU A 112 -0.46 5.83 -1.42
N ILE A 113 -0.67 7.15 -1.38
CA ILE A 113 -1.12 7.92 -2.55
C ILE A 113 -0.10 8.99 -2.90
N PHE A 114 0.40 8.96 -4.12
CA PHE A 114 1.42 9.87 -4.63
C PHE A 114 1.01 10.58 -5.91
N SER A 115 1.74 11.63 -6.27
CA SER A 115 1.69 12.28 -7.58
C SER A 115 3.04 12.56 -8.18
N LYS A 116 3.06 12.67 -9.52
CA LYS A 116 4.22 13.12 -10.27
C LYS A 116 4.08 14.61 -10.59
N GLY A 117 5.09 15.38 -10.19
CA GLY A 117 5.28 16.80 -10.52
C GLY A 117 4.24 17.75 -9.91
N SER A 118 2.99 17.71 -10.39
CA SER A 118 1.89 18.53 -9.90
C SER A 118 0.88 17.75 -9.05
N TYR A 119 0.26 18.44 -8.08
CA TYR A 119 -0.91 17.94 -7.35
C TYR A 119 -2.23 18.11 -8.13
N SER A 120 -2.22 18.74 -9.30
CA SER A 120 -3.39 18.87 -10.17
C SER A 120 -3.13 18.24 -11.53
N ARG A 121 -4.18 17.77 -12.18
CA ARG A 121 -4.14 17.28 -13.57
C ARG A 121 -5.19 17.99 -14.37
N HIS A 122 -4.83 18.47 -15.55
CA HIS A 122 -5.79 19.09 -16.46
C HIS A 122 -6.89 18.08 -16.86
N LYS A 123 -8.16 18.49 -16.71
CA LYS A 123 -9.35 17.67 -16.99
C LYS A 123 -9.56 17.44 -18.49
N GLY A 124 -9.22 18.43 -19.33
CA GLY A 124 -9.61 18.45 -20.74
C GLY A 124 -11.13 18.43 -20.88
N GLU A 125 -11.63 17.72 -21.89
CA GLU A 125 -13.07 17.56 -22.17
C GLU A 125 -13.73 16.39 -21.40
N LYS A 126 -13.00 15.71 -20.50
CA LYS A 126 -13.52 14.53 -19.78
C LYS A 126 -14.46 14.93 -18.66
N GLU A 127 -15.60 14.28 -18.47
CA GLU A 127 -16.49 14.58 -17.33
C GLU A 127 -16.15 13.87 -16.03
N ASN A 128 -16.57 14.47 -14.90
CA ASN A 128 -16.46 13.85 -13.58
C ASN A 128 -17.62 12.87 -13.38
N THR A 129 -17.30 11.63 -12.97
CA THR A 129 -18.31 10.57 -12.77
C THR A 129 -18.69 10.35 -11.31
N ILE A 130 -18.06 11.04 -10.36
CA ILE A 130 -18.31 10.88 -8.92
C ILE A 130 -19.39 11.88 -8.45
N GLY A 131 -20.34 11.41 -7.66
CA GLY A 131 -21.33 12.26 -6.99
C GLY A 131 -20.79 12.91 -5.70
N ARG A 132 -21.59 13.81 -5.12
CA ARG A 132 -21.28 14.50 -3.84
C ARG A 132 -20.96 13.52 -2.72
N ASP A 133 -21.83 12.54 -2.50
CA ASP A 133 -21.71 11.62 -1.36
C ASP A 133 -20.52 10.67 -1.54
N GLN A 134 -20.28 10.20 -2.76
CA GLN A 134 -19.08 9.45 -3.11
C GLN A 134 -17.81 10.25 -2.89
N PHE A 135 -17.80 11.55 -3.24
CA PHE A 135 -16.64 12.39 -3.00
C PHE A 135 -16.34 12.51 -1.50
N LEU A 136 -17.34 12.78 -0.67
CA LEU A 136 -17.18 12.86 0.79
C LEU A 136 -16.71 11.53 1.38
N GLU A 137 -17.21 10.40 0.87
CA GLU A 137 -16.81 9.07 1.33
C GLU A 137 -15.38 8.72 0.90
N TYR A 138 -15.06 8.82 -0.38
CA TYR A 138 -13.78 8.36 -0.94
C TYR A 138 -12.61 9.28 -0.62
N THR A 139 -12.85 10.45 -0.01
CA THR A 139 -11.79 11.35 0.45
C THR A 139 -11.45 11.18 1.93
N LYS A 140 -12.10 10.25 2.65
CA LYS A 140 -11.73 9.89 4.02
C LYS A 140 -10.38 9.17 4.06
N SER A 141 -9.67 9.33 5.18
CA SER A 141 -8.38 8.67 5.44
C SER A 141 -8.51 7.24 5.98
N VAL A 142 -9.73 6.77 6.27
CA VAL A 142 -9.99 5.39 6.71
C VAL A 142 -11.08 4.81 5.84
N TRP A 143 -10.79 3.68 5.19
CA TRP A 143 -11.74 2.96 4.34
C TRP A 143 -12.05 1.61 4.93
N THR A 144 -13.33 1.21 4.88
CA THR A 144 -13.79 -0.09 5.38
C THR A 144 -14.54 -0.82 4.27
N PHE A 145 -13.89 -1.82 3.68
CA PHE A 145 -14.49 -2.71 2.69
C PHE A 145 -13.74 -4.06 2.68
N PRO A 146 -14.41 -5.17 2.33
CA PRO A 146 -13.79 -6.49 2.36
C PRO A 146 -12.74 -6.65 1.25
N ALA A 147 -11.73 -7.48 1.49
CA ALA A 147 -10.83 -7.92 0.43
C ALA A 147 -11.57 -8.82 -0.57
N GLU A 148 -11.34 -8.58 -1.87
CA GLU A 148 -11.84 -9.46 -2.92
C GLU A 148 -11.15 -10.83 -2.85
N ARG A 149 -11.93 -11.90 -3.04
CA ARG A 149 -11.39 -13.26 -3.10
C ARG A 149 -10.82 -13.47 -4.50
N ALA A 150 -9.56 -13.87 -4.60
CA ALA A 150 -9.03 -14.40 -5.84
C ALA A 150 -9.82 -15.66 -6.21
N LYS A 151 -10.78 -15.54 -7.15
CA LYS A 151 -11.36 -16.72 -7.79
C LYS A 151 -10.25 -17.40 -8.58
N LYS A 152 -10.06 -18.70 -8.36
CA LYS A 152 -9.26 -19.56 -9.24
C LYS A 152 -9.94 -19.67 -10.59
#